data_AF-A0A817GG25-F1
#
_entry.id   AF-A0A817GG25-F1
#
_cell.length_a   1.000
_cell.length_b   1.000
_cell.length_c   1.000
_cell.angle_alpha   90.00
_cell.angle_beta   90.00
_cell.angle_gamma   90.00
#
_symmetry.space_group_name_H-M   'P 1'
#
loop_
_entity.id
_entity.type
_entity.pdbx_description
1 polymer ?
#
loop_
_entity_poly.entity_id
_entity_poly.type
_entity_poly.pdbx_seq_one_letter_code
_entity_poly.pdbx_strand_id
1 'polypeptide(L)'
;MSTTTRTSLSRLKYDDGIDIDNQTVEIDPIEHIRRCTLYKDIDIWSYYKSIYPSVRTLGDVLDHGQTLSKDGPCIGLVQSENKTEPIRWLSYSMVSERARYIGSYLWTETKLIPLNSKVAIMSVNRPEYAIVEYGCYMYGFIVVGLFTSYDSITVMDSLRRTQSEILVVDNLTRIRSFEKQLLENNQIKEIIVMDEVQDGEHRKIRSFSSILKAMNKSNVRPRPTIDPNSISTFLLTSGTTDYHDDETKTRETIDEASWSHTDDVGEWTVNGTLQLIDCSKHIFKLNQGEYIAPEHLEDVYLHSRWISQIFIDGCSTEATVVAIVVPNEEYVRKNFTSTGTKE
;
A
#
# COMPACT_ATOMS: atom_id res chain seq x y z
N MET A 1 -32.47 -16.23 -36.15
CA MET A 1 -31.99 -15.81 -34.81
C MET A 1 -30.47 -15.86 -34.84
N SER A 2 -29.85 -14.69 -34.75
CA SER A 2 -28.42 -14.46 -34.93
C SER A 2 -27.62 -15.06 -33.77
N THR A 3 -26.79 -16.07 -34.07
CA THR A 3 -25.73 -16.58 -33.19
C THR A 3 -24.56 -15.61 -33.22
N THR A 4 -24.48 -14.74 -32.22
CA THR A 4 -23.34 -13.86 -32.01
C THR A 4 -22.15 -14.69 -31.51
N THR A 5 -21.22 -15.00 -32.41
CA THR A 5 -19.89 -15.53 -32.09
C THR A 5 -19.18 -14.56 -31.14
N ARG A 6 -18.86 -15.06 -29.94
CA ARG A 6 -18.07 -14.37 -28.93
C ARG A 6 -16.66 -14.17 -29.49
N THR A 7 -16.35 -12.97 -29.95
CA THR A 7 -15.01 -12.58 -30.40
C THR A 7 -14.04 -12.83 -29.24
N SER A 8 -13.08 -13.73 -29.42
CA SER A 8 -12.01 -13.90 -28.45
C SER A 8 -11.25 -12.59 -28.38
N LEU A 9 -11.38 -11.87 -27.26
CA LEU A 9 -10.45 -10.81 -26.91
C LEU A 9 -9.06 -11.45 -26.87
N SER A 10 -8.28 -11.25 -27.93
CA SER A 10 -6.85 -11.55 -27.92
C SER A 10 -6.27 -10.78 -26.73
N ARG A 11 -5.75 -11.50 -25.73
CA ARG A 11 -4.97 -10.88 -24.66
C ARG A 11 -3.95 -9.96 -25.34
N LEU A 12 -3.96 -8.67 -24.96
CA LEU A 12 -2.91 -7.74 -25.36
C LEU A 12 -1.57 -8.43 -25.04
N LYS A 13 -0.78 -8.71 -26.08
CA LYS A 13 0.61 -9.10 -25.87
C LYS A 13 1.33 -7.83 -25.44
N TYR A 14 1.51 -7.68 -24.15
CA TYR A 14 2.45 -6.73 -23.57
C TYR A 14 3.84 -7.26 -23.90
N ASP A 15 4.42 -6.77 -25.00
CA ASP A 15 5.85 -6.90 -25.27
C ASP A 15 6.50 -5.64 -24.73
N ASP A 16 6.62 -5.57 -23.41
CA ASP A 16 7.20 -4.43 -22.69
C ASP A 16 8.73 -4.43 -22.80
N GLY A 17 9.31 -5.30 -23.65
CA GLY A 17 10.74 -5.54 -23.77
C GLY A 17 11.35 -6.26 -22.56
N ILE A 18 10.51 -6.83 -21.68
CA ILE A 18 10.93 -7.59 -20.50
C ILE A 18 11.07 -9.06 -20.91
N ASP A 19 12.31 -9.54 -20.93
CA ASP A 19 12.61 -10.96 -21.09
C ASP A 19 12.33 -11.69 -19.76
N ILE A 20 11.26 -12.51 -19.73
CA ILE A 20 10.84 -13.23 -18.53
C ILE A 20 11.86 -14.30 -18.11
N ASP A 21 12.64 -14.81 -19.06
CA ASP A 21 13.66 -15.81 -18.82
C ASP A 21 14.99 -15.17 -18.40
N ASN A 22 15.11 -13.83 -18.53
CA ASN A 22 16.33 -13.07 -18.24
C ASN A 22 16.03 -11.69 -17.61
N GLN A 23 15.52 -11.72 -16.39
CA GLN A 23 15.14 -10.51 -15.66
C GLN A 23 16.28 -9.86 -14.89
N THR A 24 17.41 -10.57 -14.70
CA THR A 24 18.55 -10.07 -13.93
C THR A 24 19.90 -10.41 -14.56
N VAL A 25 20.87 -9.53 -14.40
CA VAL A 25 22.27 -9.74 -14.77
C VAL A 25 23.14 -9.77 -13.53
N GLU A 26 24.05 -10.74 -13.46
CA GLU A 26 25.08 -10.77 -12.42
C GLU A 26 26.10 -9.67 -12.67
N ILE A 27 26.38 -8.89 -11.63
CA ILE A 27 27.29 -7.75 -11.67
C ILE A 27 28.47 -7.93 -10.71
N ASP A 28 28.32 -8.80 -9.70
CA ASP A 28 29.42 -9.24 -8.84
C ASP A 28 29.30 -10.76 -8.63
N PRO A 29 30.22 -11.57 -9.19
CA PRO A 29 30.17 -13.03 -9.07
C PRO A 29 30.75 -13.56 -7.75
N ILE A 30 31.39 -12.72 -6.94
CA ILE A 30 31.93 -13.11 -5.62
C ILE A 30 30.80 -13.03 -4.59
N GLU A 31 30.11 -11.90 -4.59
CA GLU A 31 28.99 -11.64 -3.67
C GLU A 31 27.62 -12.03 -4.28
N HIS A 32 27.62 -12.59 -5.49
CA HIS A 32 26.42 -12.94 -6.27
C HIS A 32 25.40 -11.78 -6.41
N ILE A 33 25.90 -10.56 -6.55
CA ILE A 33 25.05 -9.38 -6.72
C ILE A 33 24.46 -9.42 -8.12
N ARG A 34 23.12 -9.33 -8.20
CA ARG A 34 22.38 -9.28 -9.46
C ARG A 34 21.55 -8.01 -9.53
N ARG A 35 21.36 -7.51 -10.74
CA ARG A 35 20.61 -6.28 -11.03
C ARG A 35 19.55 -6.54 -12.09
N CYS A 36 18.40 -5.90 -11.96
CA CYS A 36 17.35 -5.94 -12.99
C CYS A 36 17.89 -5.46 -14.36
N THR A 37 17.56 -6.18 -15.44
CA THR A 37 18.02 -5.89 -16.82
C THR A 37 17.54 -4.55 -17.38
N LEU A 38 16.53 -3.93 -16.76
CA LEU A 38 16.07 -2.58 -17.11
C LEU A 38 17.07 -1.49 -16.71
N TYR A 39 17.93 -1.73 -15.73
CA TYR A 39 18.87 -0.75 -15.19
C TYR A 39 20.23 -0.84 -15.89
N LYS A 40 20.31 -0.55 -17.20
CA LYS A 40 21.54 -0.81 -17.99
C LYS A 40 22.73 0.08 -17.61
N ASP A 41 22.48 1.36 -17.31
CA ASP A 41 23.52 2.41 -17.15
C ASP A 41 23.57 3.06 -15.75
N ILE A 42 23.01 2.40 -14.75
CA ILE A 42 22.99 2.91 -13.38
C ILE A 42 24.14 2.25 -12.63
N ASP A 43 25.14 3.07 -12.29
CA ASP A 43 26.15 2.71 -11.29
C ASP A 43 25.39 2.29 -10.03
N ILE A 44 25.68 1.08 -9.54
CA ILE A 44 24.97 0.48 -8.41
C ILE A 44 25.09 1.31 -7.14
N TRP A 45 26.10 2.17 -7.05
CA TRP A 45 26.26 3.10 -5.94
C TRP A 45 25.47 4.40 -6.12
N SER A 46 24.92 4.62 -7.31
CA SER A 46 24.15 5.81 -7.71
C SER A 46 22.62 5.57 -7.66
N TYR A 47 22.14 4.95 -6.58
CA TYR A 47 20.72 4.67 -6.28
C TYR A 47 19.75 5.88 -6.42
N TYR A 48 20.28 7.09 -6.63
CA TYR A 48 19.54 8.36 -6.65
C TYR A 48 19.09 8.84 -8.04
N LYS A 49 19.32 8.07 -9.12
CA LYS A 49 18.85 8.48 -10.45
C LYS A 49 17.41 8.01 -10.67
N SER A 50 16.48 8.96 -10.56
CA SER A 50 15.12 8.80 -11.08
C SER A 50 15.16 8.30 -12.53
N ILE A 51 14.29 7.35 -12.85
CA ILE A 51 14.12 6.81 -14.22
C ILE A 51 13.82 7.95 -15.20
N TYR A 52 13.13 9.00 -14.73
CA TYR A 52 12.81 10.19 -15.50
C TYR A 52 13.51 11.41 -14.89
N PRO A 53 14.45 12.08 -15.61
CA PRO A 53 15.19 13.23 -15.08
C PRO A 53 14.31 14.40 -14.59
N SER A 54 13.08 14.51 -15.12
CA SER A 54 12.09 15.52 -14.74
C SER A 54 11.33 15.20 -13.46
N VAL A 55 11.42 13.98 -12.94
CA VAL A 55 10.77 13.55 -11.70
C VAL A 55 11.83 13.47 -10.62
N ARG A 56 11.83 14.43 -9.69
CA ARG A 56 12.79 14.50 -8.58
C ARG A 56 12.14 14.24 -7.23
N THR A 57 10.85 14.53 -7.11
CA THR A 57 10.04 14.30 -5.91
C THR A 57 8.75 13.58 -6.30
N LEU A 58 8.08 12.96 -5.32
CA LEU A 58 6.75 12.37 -5.54
C LEU A 58 5.72 13.41 -6.03
N GLY A 59 5.92 14.69 -5.71
CA GLY A 59 5.08 15.79 -6.19
C GLY A 59 5.21 16.07 -7.69
N ASP A 60 6.29 15.62 -8.34
CA ASP A 60 6.53 15.82 -9.78
C ASP A 60 5.82 14.77 -10.65
N VAL A 61 5.40 13.64 -10.04
CA VAL A 61 4.83 12.48 -10.75
C VAL A 61 3.59 12.87 -11.54
N LEU A 62 2.69 13.67 -10.95
CA LEU A 62 1.47 14.12 -11.63
C LEU A 62 1.77 15.06 -12.81
N ASP A 63 2.74 15.97 -12.69
CA ASP A 63 3.10 16.90 -13.77
C ASP A 63 3.74 16.15 -14.96
N HIS A 64 4.62 15.19 -14.64
CA HIS A 64 5.22 14.33 -15.65
C HIS A 64 4.16 13.46 -16.35
N GLY A 65 3.27 12.83 -15.58
CA GLY A 65 2.17 12.04 -16.12
C GLY A 65 1.20 12.86 -16.96
N GLN A 66 0.87 14.09 -16.55
CA GLN A 66 0.06 15.02 -17.34
C GLN A 66 0.71 15.32 -18.69
N THR A 67 2.01 15.60 -18.69
CA THR A 67 2.76 15.93 -19.90
C THR A 67 2.81 14.73 -20.86
N LEU A 68 3.15 13.55 -20.33
CA LEU A 68 3.30 12.32 -21.12
C LEU A 68 1.96 11.86 -21.72
N SER A 69 0.89 11.91 -20.92
CA SER A 69 -0.44 11.48 -21.34
C SER A 69 -1.22 12.52 -22.15
N LYS A 70 -0.71 13.76 -22.27
CA LYS A 70 -1.43 14.92 -22.82
C LYS A 70 -2.75 15.16 -22.09
N ASP A 71 -2.67 15.17 -20.75
CA ASP A 71 -3.82 15.29 -19.83
C ASP A 71 -4.86 14.15 -19.97
N GLY A 72 -4.36 12.92 -20.16
CA GLY A 72 -5.19 11.73 -20.27
C GLY A 72 -5.81 11.28 -18.94
N PRO A 73 -6.48 10.11 -18.93
CA PRO A 73 -7.03 9.51 -17.71
C PRO A 73 -5.96 9.28 -16.63
N CYS A 74 -6.25 9.66 -15.38
CA CYS A 74 -5.35 9.54 -14.24
C CYS A 74 -5.93 8.63 -13.15
N ILE A 75 -7.05 9.02 -12.53
CA ILE A 75 -7.70 8.23 -11.47
C ILE A 75 -9.08 7.78 -11.93
N GLY A 76 -9.32 6.48 -11.89
CA GLY A 76 -10.60 5.85 -12.25
C GLY A 76 -11.48 5.60 -11.03
N LEU A 77 -12.77 5.89 -11.15
CA LEU A 77 -13.80 5.57 -10.17
C LEU A 77 -14.68 4.43 -10.70
N VAL A 78 -14.77 3.34 -9.94
CA VAL A 78 -15.61 2.19 -10.24
C VAL A 78 -16.84 2.24 -9.33
N GLN A 79 -18.05 2.33 -9.89
CA GLN A 79 -19.26 2.24 -9.09
C GLN A 79 -19.53 0.78 -8.70
N SER A 80 -19.45 0.50 -7.39
CA SER A 80 -19.42 -0.86 -6.85
C SER A 80 -20.73 -1.62 -6.98
N GLU A 81 -21.85 -0.92 -7.17
CA GLU A 81 -23.18 -1.53 -7.09
C GLU A 81 -23.47 -2.50 -8.24
N ASN A 82 -22.88 -2.32 -9.43
CA ASN A 82 -23.19 -3.18 -10.57
C ASN A 82 -22.00 -3.75 -11.36
N LYS A 83 -20.73 -3.38 -11.06
CA LYS A 83 -19.49 -3.84 -11.77
C LYS A 83 -19.53 -3.82 -13.32
N THR A 84 -20.59 -3.26 -13.91
CA THR A 84 -20.88 -3.22 -15.35
C THR A 84 -20.88 -1.79 -15.87
N GLU A 85 -20.90 -0.79 -14.98
CA GLU A 85 -20.83 0.60 -15.38
C GLU A 85 -19.42 1.00 -15.84
N PRO A 86 -19.30 1.87 -16.86
CA PRO A 86 -18.02 2.38 -17.31
C PRO A 86 -17.25 3.08 -16.20
N ILE A 87 -15.93 2.89 -16.18
CA ILE A 87 -15.04 3.61 -15.26
C ILE A 87 -15.14 5.11 -15.54
N ARG A 88 -15.43 5.90 -14.50
CA ARG A 88 -15.39 7.35 -14.59
C ARG A 88 -13.99 7.85 -14.29
N TRP A 89 -13.36 8.51 -15.24
CA TRP A 89 -11.98 8.99 -15.10
C TRP A 89 -11.90 10.45 -14.69
N LEU A 90 -10.95 10.76 -13.82
CA LEU A 90 -10.40 12.09 -13.61
C LEU A 90 -9.14 12.23 -14.46
N SER A 91 -8.99 13.35 -15.18
CA SER A 91 -7.74 13.65 -15.89
C SER A 91 -6.62 14.05 -14.92
N TYR A 92 -5.38 14.03 -15.39
CA TYR A 92 -4.23 14.48 -14.59
C TYR A 92 -4.39 15.93 -14.10
N SER A 93 -4.90 16.83 -14.93
CA SER A 93 -5.14 18.23 -14.58
C SER A 93 -6.21 18.38 -13.50
N MET A 94 -7.28 17.57 -13.54
CA MET A 94 -8.32 17.56 -12.50
C MET A 94 -7.77 17.03 -11.17
N VAL A 95 -6.95 15.98 -11.20
CA VAL A 95 -6.32 15.43 -9.98
C VAL A 95 -5.32 16.44 -9.41
N SER A 96 -4.46 17.01 -10.25
CA SER A 96 -3.47 18.02 -9.86
C SER A 96 -4.14 19.27 -9.28
N GLU A 97 -5.21 19.78 -9.89
CA GLU A 97 -5.96 20.92 -9.34
C GLU A 97 -6.50 20.64 -7.93
N ARG A 98 -7.16 19.49 -7.73
CA ARG A 98 -7.72 19.11 -6.43
C ARG A 98 -6.62 18.88 -5.39
N ALA A 99 -5.55 18.19 -5.76
CA ALA A 99 -4.39 17.99 -4.89
C ALA A 99 -3.79 19.33 -4.46
N ARG A 100 -3.72 20.31 -5.37
CA ARG A 100 -3.27 21.66 -5.07
C ARG A 100 -4.19 22.43 -4.14
N TYR A 101 -5.49 22.27 -4.25
CA TYR A 101 -6.44 22.83 -3.30
C TYR A 101 -6.28 22.23 -1.91
N ILE A 102 -6.19 20.89 -1.80
CA ILE A 102 -5.96 20.22 -0.52
C ILE A 102 -4.63 20.66 0.11
N GLY A 103 -3.53 20.61 -0.63
CA GLY A 103 -2.22 21.01 -0.12
C GLY A 103 -2.17 22.50 0.28
N SER A 104 -2.80 23.39 -0.48
CA SER A 104 -2.89 24.81 -0.12
C SER A 104 -3.72 25.03 1.14
N TYR A 105 -4.83 24.31 1.27
CA TYR A 105 -5.71 24.36 2.44
C TYR A 105 -4.98 23.91 3.71
N LEU A 106 -4.28 22.77 3.64
CA LEU A 106 -3.45 22.26 4.73
C LEU A 106 -2.36 23.26 5.13
N TRP A 107 -1.78 23.98 4.17
CA TRP A 107 -0.80 25.02 4.49
C TRP A 107 -1.48 26.23 5.17
N THR A 108 -2.56 26.76 4.62
CA THR A 108 -3.10 28.04 5.10
C THR A 108 -4.01 27.90 6.31
N GLU A 109 -4.99 27.02 6.24
CA GLU A 109 -6.07 26.95 7.24
C GLU A 109 -5.64 26.16 8.47
N THR A 110 -4.97 25.01 8.26
CA THR A 110 -4.48 24.17 9.37
C THR A 110 -3.05 24.52 9.80
N LYS A 111 -2.40 25.45 9.08
CA LYS A 111 -1.05 25.96 9.40
C LYS A 111 -0.02 24.84 9.49
N LEU A 112 -0.10 23.85 8.59
CA LEU A 112 0.96 22.86 8.46
C LEU A 112 2.22 23.50 7.90
N ILE A 113 3.36 22.93 8.30
CA ILE A 113 4.69 23.39 7.91
C ILE A 113 5.27 22.37 6.92
N PRO A 114 5.57 22.78 5.67
CA PRO A 114 6.26 21.92 4.71
C PRO A 114 7.54 21.30 5.29
N LEU A 115 7.82 20.06 4.91
CA LEU A 115 8.95 19.22 5.36
C LEU A 115 8.94 18.86 6.85
N ASN A 116 7.92 19.25 7.60
CA ASN A 116 7.84 18.97 9.03
C ASN A 116 6.50 18.35 9.45
N SER A 117 5.38 18.89 8.98
CA SER A 117 4.06 18.45 9.43
C SER A 117 3.63 17.12 8.81
N LYS A 118 2.93 16.31 9.61
CA LYS A 118 2.49 14.95 9.25
C LYS A 118 0.98 14.89 9.09
N VAL A 119 0.52 14.19 8.05
CA VAL A 119 -0.88 13.94 7.73
C VAL A 119 -1.12 12.44 7.73
N ALA A 120 -1.84 11.94 8.72
CA ALA A 120 -2.24 10.54 8.79
C ALA A 120 -3.46 10.28 7.92
N ILE A 121 -3.44 9.19 7.14
CA ILE A 121 -4.55 8.78 6.29
C ILE A 121 -4.95 7.35 6.67
N MET A 122 -6.18 7.18 7.14
CA MET A 122 -6.78 5.90 7.51
C MET A 122 -8.05 5.69 6.69
N SER A 123 -7.90 5.13 5.50
CA SER A 123 -8.97 5.03 4.50
C SER A 123 -8.71 3.85 3.55
N VAL A 124 -9.79 3.28 3.01
CA VAL A 124 -9.70 2.31 1.91
C VAL A 124 -9.20 2.99 0.63
N ASN A 125 -8.74 2.20 -0.35
CA ASN A 125 -8.31 2.75 -1.64
C ASN A 125 -9.49 3.42 -2.37
N ARG A 126 -9.40 4.74 -2.56
CA ARG A 126 -10.38 5.57 -3.26
C ARG A 126 -9.73 6.86 -3.78
N PRO A 127 -10.33 7.58 -4.75
CA PRO A 127 -9.69 8.75 -5.35
C PRO A 127 -9.30 9.86 -4.38
N GLU A 128 -10.11 10.10 -3.34
CA GLU A 128 -9.84 11.11 -2.33
C GLU A 128 -8.56 10.80 -1.55
N TYR A 129 -8.25 9.52 -1.31
CA TYR A 129 -6.97 9.10 -0.72
C TYR A 129 -5.81 9.62 -1.57
N ALA A 130 -5.78 9.24 -2.85
CA ALA A 130 -4.70 9.62 -3.75
C ALA A 130 -4.60 11.15 -3.91
N ILE A 131 -5.74 11.86 -3.96
CA ILE A 131 -5.74 13.33 -4.06
C ILE A 131 -5.13 13.99 -2.81
N VAL A 132 -5.48 13.52 -1.61
CA VAL A 132 -4.89 14.02 -0.36
C VAL A 132 -3.39 13.70 -0.33
N GLU A 133 -3.02 12.48 -0.69
CA GLU A 133 -1.64 12.02 -0.73
C GLU A 133 -0.78 12.87 -1.68
N TYR A 134 -1.20 13.06 -2.93
CA TYR A 134 -0.51 13.95 -3.87
C TYR A 134 -0.51 15.41 -3.41
N GLY A 135 -1.57 15.86 -2.73
CA GLY A 135 -1.61 17.18 -2.10
C GLY A 135 -0.53 17.33 -1.03
N CYS A 136 -0.27 16.28 -0.25
CA CYS A 136 0.83 16.25 0.72
C CYS A 136 2.19 16.29 0.02
N TYR A 137 2.42 15.42 -0.98
CA TYR A 137 3.67 15.38 -1.72
C TYR A 137 4.00 16.69 -2.44
N MET A 138 3.02 17.33 -3.07
CA MET A 138 3.22 18.61 -3.77
C MET A 138 3.60 19.77 -2.85
N TYR A 139 3.28 19.69 -1.55
CA TYR A 139 3.52 20.75 -0.57
C TYR A 139 4.47 20.32 0.55
N GLY A 140 5.09 19.14 0.42
CA GLY A 140 6.07 18.64 1.37
C GLY A 140 5.52 18.21 2.72
N PHE A 141 4.22 17.90 2.83
CA PHE A 141 3.69 17.30 4.05
C PHE A 141 3.99 15.80 4.06
N ILE A 142 4.34 15.27 5.23
CA ILE A 142 4.74 13.88 5.38
C ILE A 142 3.47 13.04 5.56
N VAL A 143 3.25 12.07 4.68
CA VAL A 143 2.09 11.17 4.74
C VAL A 143 2.35 10.05 5.76
N VAL A 144 1.37 9.74 6.60
CA VAL A 144 1.43 8.58 7.51
C VAL A 144 0.29 7.62 7.13
N GLY A 145 0.64 6.47 6.56
CA GLY A 145 -0.34 5.46 6.18
C GLY A 145 -0.80 4.64 7.38
N LEU A 146 -2.10 4.63 7.68
CA LEU A 146 -2.69 3.83 8.74
C LEU A 146 -3.63 2.77 8.15
N PHE A 147 -3.55 1.55 8.65
CA PHE A 147 -4.46 0.49 8.23
C PHE A 147 -5.86 0.70 8.80
N THR A 148 -6.86 0.40 7.97
CA THR A 148 -8.27 0.45 8.35
C THR A 148 -8.68 -0.62 9.36
N SER A 149 -7.83 -1.63 9.57
CA SER A 149 -8.01 -2.73 10.51
C SER A 149 -7.44 -2.44 11.91
N TYR A 150 -6.71 -1.33 12.08
CA TYR A 150 -6.17 -0.97 13.39
C TYR A 150 -7.27 -0.67 14.40
N ASP A 151 -7.05 -1.11 15.63
CA ASP A 151 -7.90 -0.73 16.75
C ASP A 151 -7.63 0.71 17.21
N SER A 152 -8.51 1.23 18.07
CA SER A 152 -8.42 2.62 18.54
C SER A 152 -7.11 2.92 19.29
N ILE A 153 -6.57 1.94 20.02
CA ILE A 153 -5.34 2.08 20.79
C ILE A 153 -4.16 2.25 19.83
N THR A 154 -4.07 1.37 18.83
CA THR A 154 -3.02 1.38 17.81
C THR A 154 -3.06 2.64 16.96
N VAL A 155 -4.27 3.12 16.59
CA VAL A 155 -4.43 4.39 15.86
C VAL A 155 -3.93 5.56 16.71
N MET A 156 -4.38 5.68 17.95
CA MET A 156 -3.98 6.78 18.85
C MET A 156 -2.48 6.76 19.12
N ASP A 157 -1.90 5.59 19.32
CA ASP A 157 -0.46 5.44 19.51
C ASP A 157 0.33 5.81 18.25
N SER A 158 -0.11 5.36 17.07
CA SER A 158 0.50 5.70 15.79
C SER A 158 0.47 7.21 15.54
N LEU A 159 -0.67 7.87 15.80
CA LEU A 159 -0.78 9.33 15.69
C LEU A 159 0.19 10.04 16.63
N ARG A 160 0.31 9.58 17.88
CA ARG A 160 1.23 10.13 18.88
C ARG A 160 2.70 9.95 18.47
N ARG A 161 3.12 8.73 18.14
CA ARG A 161 4.51 8.42 17.76
C ARG A 161 4.97 9.17 16.52
N THR A 162 4.10 9.23 15.51
CA THR A 162 4.39 9.95 14.26
C THR A 162 4.22 11.46 14.36
N GLN A 163 3.70 11.96 15.49
CA GLN A 163 3.35 13.37 15.69
C GLN A 163 2.43 13.90 14.57
N SER A 164 1.48 13.07 14.14
CA SER A 164 0.50 13.43 13.12
C SER A 164 -0.40 14.56 13.60
N GLU A 165 -0.55 15.59 12.77
CA GLU A 165 -1.31 16.81 13.13
C GLU A 165 -2.71 16.81 12.49
N ILE A 166 -2.89 16.06 11.41
CA ILE A 166 -4.15 15.90 10.68
C ILE A 166 -4.44 14.41 10.58
N LEU A 167 -5.70 14.04 10.80
CA LEU A 167 -6.19 12.69 10.54
C LEU A 167 -7.22 12.74 9.40
N VAL A 168 -6.99 11.98 8.34
CA VAL A 168 -7.92 11.83 7.22
C VAL A 168 -8.56 10.45 7.29
N VAL A 169 -9.89 10.39 7.25
CA VAL A 169 -10.66 9.14 7.30
C VAL A 169 -11.66 9.08 6.16
N ASP A 170 -12.00 7.89 5.68
CA ASP A 170 -13.08 7.77 4.70
C ASP A 170 -14.44 8.15 5.27
N ASN A 171 -14.77 7.71 6.49
CA ASN A 171 -16.05 7.99 7.15
C ASN A 171 -15.91 8.14 8.68
N LEU A 172 -16.88 8.80 9.33
CA LEU A 172 -16.88 9.00 10.78
C LEU A 172 -17.08 7.70 11.59
N THR A 173 -17.75 6.70 11.02
CA THR A 173 -17.92 5.39 11.70
C THR A 173 -16.57 4.78 12.05
N ARG A 174 -15.54 5.03 11.22
CA ARG A 174 -14.16 4.57 11.45
C ARG A 174 -13.56 5.02 12.78
N ILE A 175 -13.93 6.19 13.27
CA ILE A 175 -13.39 6.76 14.51
C ILE A 175 -14.39 6.78 15.65
N ARG A 176 -15.63 6.33 15.43
CA ARG A 176 -16.75 6.49 16.36
C ARG A 176 -16.46 6.01 17.78
N SER A 177 -15.70 4.93 17.95
CA SER A 177 -15.39 4.36 19.28
C SER A 177 -14.40 5.21 20.09
N PHE A 178 -13.66 6.14 19.47
CA PHE A 178 -12.64 6.98 20.10
C PHE A 178 -12.67 8.44 19.63
N GLU A 179 -13.76 8.84 18.96
CA GLU A 179 -13.93 10.18 18.39
C GLU A 179 -13.75 11.27 19.45
N LYS A 180 -14.37 11.10 20.62
CA LYS A 180 -14.22 12.05 21.74
C LYS A 180 -12.76 12.26 22.12
N GLN A 181 -11.96 11.21 22.18
CA GLN A 181 -10.54 11.28 22.52
C GLN A 181 -9.76 12.04 21.43
N LEU A 182 -10.07 11.84 20.16
CA LEU A 182 -9.47 12.59 19.05
C LEU A 182 -9.84 14.08 19.10
N LEU A 183 -11.11 14.40 19.37
CA LEU A 183 -11.58 15.77 19.43
C LEU A 183 -10.93 16.56 20.58
N GLU A 184 -10.70 15.90 21.71
CA GLU A 184 -10.00 16.44 22.88
C GLU A 184 -8.46 16.46 22.71
N ASN A 185 -7.89 15.72 21.75
CA ASN A 185 -6.45 15.66 21.50
C ASN A 185 -5.91 16.97 20.89
N ASN A 186 -5.05 17.69 21.63
CA ASN A 186 -4.48 18.96 21.19
C ASN A 186 -3.47 18.85 20.02
N GLN A 187 -2.90 17.67 19.79
CA GLN A 187 -2.01 17.42 18.65
C GLN A 187 -2.79 17.42 17.32
N ILE A 188 -4.00 16.85 17.33
CA ILE A 188 -4.86 16.78 16.15
C ILE A 188 -5.55 18.14 15.95
N LYS A 189 -5.07 18.86 14.94
CA LYS A 189 -5.60 20.16 14.52
C LYS A 189 -6.94 20.01 13.82
N GLU A 190 -7.05 19.01 12.94
CA GLU A 190 -8.27 18.75 12.16
C GLU A 190 -8.39 17.28 11.76
N ILE A 191 -9.64 16.85 11.58
CA ILE A 191 -10.05 15.55 11.06
C ILE A 191 -10.78 15.80 9.74
N ILE A 192 -10.22 15.30 8.64
CA ILE A 192 -10.80 15.43 7.30
C ILE A 192 -11.52 14.13 6.95
N VAL A 193 -12.81 14.22 6.63
CA VAL A 193 -13.66 13.07 6.29
C VAL A 193 -13.92 13.06 4.79
N MET A 194 -13.65 11.94 4.11
CA MET A 194 -13.84 11.84 2.66
C MET A 194 -15.31 11.74 2.27
N ASP A 195 -16.11 11.03 3.07
CA ASP A 195 -17.56 10.99 2.94
C ASP A 195 -18.20 12.34 3.31
N GLU A 196 -19.40 12.58 2.79
CA GLU A 196 -20.18 13.76 3.15
C GLU A 196 -20.55 13.71 4.63
N VAL A 197 -20.27 14.81 5.35
CA VAL A 197 -20.63 15.01 6.75
C VAL A 197 -21.36 16.33 6.88
N GLN A 198 -22.21 16.46 7.91
CA GLN A 198 -22.92 17.71 8.14
C GLN A 198 -21.94 18.78 8.60
N ASP A 199 -21.79 19.84 7.80
CA ASP A 199 -20.91 20.96 8.13
C ASP A 199 -21.31 21.58 9.48
N GLY A 200 -20.34 21.68 10.40
CA GLY A 200 -20.52 22.27 11.72
C GLY A 200 -20.73 21.29 12.87
N GLU A 201 -20.69 19.97 12.62
CA GLU A 201 -20.79 18.93 13.66
C GLU A 201 -19.74 19.12 14.78
N HIS A 202 -18.51 19.48 14.40
CA HIS A 202 -17.48 19.94 15.33
C HIS A 202 -16.46 20.85 14.65
N ARG A 203 -15.83 21.76 15.40
CA ARG A 203 -14.83 22.71 14.85
C ARG A 203 -13.63 22.04 14.17
N LYS A 204 -13.27 20.83 14.62
CA LYS A 204 -12.16 20.02 14.09
C LYS A 204 -12.58 19.06 12.97
N ILE A 205 -13.85 18.94 12.64
CA ILE A 205 -14.31 18.01 11.60
C ILE A 205 -14.60 18.82 10.33
N ARG A 206 -14.03 18.37 9.22
CA ARG A 206 -14.22 18.98 7.89
C ARG A 206 -14.44 17.90 6.85
N SER A 207 -15.40 18.09 5.93
CA SER A 207 -15.52 17.18 4.79
C SER A 207 -14.50 17.56 3.70
N PHE A 208 -13.97 16.55 3.02
CA PHE A 208 -13.11 16.71 1.85
C PHE A 208 -13.81 17.54 0.76
N SER A 209 -15.11 17.30 0.55
CA SER A 209 -15.88 18.02 -0.46
C SER A 209 -16.06 19.50 -0.12
N SER A 210 -16.25 19.85 1.16
CA SER A 210 -16.36 21.24 1.61
C SER A 210 -15.04 22.00 1.46
N ILE A 211 -13.88 21.33 1.65
CA ILE A 211 -12.57 21.92 1.35
C ILE A 211 -12.48 22.26 -0.14
N LEU A 212 -12.79 21.31 -1.03
CA LEU A 212 -12.73 21.54 -2.47
C LEU A 212 -13.71 22.63 -2.94
N LYS A 213 -14.88 22.76 -2.30
CA LYS A 213 -15.86 23.82 -2.60
C LYS A 213 -15.40 25.20 -2.11
N ALA A 214 -14.70 25.27 -0.98
CA ALA A 214 -14.22 26.52 -0.39
C ALA A 214 -12.98 27.08 -1.10
N MET A 215 -12.15 26.20 -1.68
CA MET A 215 -10.91 26.57 -2.36
C MET A 215 -11.15 26.95 -3.82
N ASN A 216 -10.41 27.95 -4.30
CA ASN A 216 -10.35 28.33 -5.70
C ASN A 216 -8.90 28.72 -6.10
N LYS A 217 -8.70 29.07 -7.37
CA LYS A 217 -7.36 29.40 -7.93
C LYS A 217 -6.62 30.49 -7.16
N SER A 218 -7.32 31.45 -6.52
CA SER A 218 -6.68 32.51 -5.74
C SER A 218 -6.16 32.03 -4.37
N ASN A 219 -6.69 30.92 -3.85
CA ASN A 219 -6.23 30.31 -2.60
C ASN A 219 -4.99 29.43 -2.81
N VAL A 220 -4.66 29.08 -4.05
CA VAL A 220 -3.57 28.16 -4.36
C VAL A 220 -2.23 28.77 -4.00
N ARG A 221 -1.50 28.12 -3.10
CA ARG A 221 -0.13 28.49 -2.74
C ARG A 221 0.85 28.05 -3.83
N PRO A 222 1.95 28.78 -4.05
CA PRO A 222 3.07 28.26 -4.83
C PRO A 222 3.61 27.01 -4.15
N ARG A 223 4.05 26.01 -4.93
CA ARG A 223 4.68 24.82 -4.35
C ARG A 223 5.99 25.22 -3.68
N PRO A 224 6.25 24.74 -2.46
CA PRO A 224 7.55 24.94 -1.83
C PRO A 224 8.63 24.17 -2.60
N THR A 225 9.89 24.56 -2.41
CA THR A 225 11.02 23.75 -2.86
C THR A 225 11.18 22.57 -1.91
N ILE A 226 11.16 21.35 -2.45
CA ILE A 226 11.27 20.10 -1.71
C ILE A 226 12.62 19.47 -2.04
N ASP A 227 13.39 19.12 -1.01
CA ASP A 227 14.59 18.31 -1.17
C ASP A 227 14.19 16.87 -1.52
N PRO A 228 14.66 16.30 -2.65
CA PRO A 228 14.43 14.90 -3.01
C PRO A 228 14.82 13.88 -1.93
N ASN A 229 15.75 14.24 -1.03
CA ASN A 229 16.20 13.37 0.06
C ASN A 229 15.41 13.57 1.36
N SER A 230 14.43 14.48 1.36
CA SER A 230 13.55 14.67 2.52
C SER A 230 12.55 13.52 2.66
N ILE A 231 12.12 13.28 3.90
CA ILE A 231 11.11 12.28 4.21
C ILE A 231 9.78 12.69 3.58
N SER A 232 9.16 11.80 2.83
CA SER A 232 7.82 12.01 2.25
C SER A 232 6.72 11.22 2.96
N THR A 233 7.04 10.03 3.48
CA THR A 233 6.04 9.06 3.92
C THR A 233 6.57 8.21 5.06
N PHE A 234 5.72 7.94 6.05
CA PHE A 234 5.88 6.86 7.01
C PHE A 234 4.93 5.72 6.63
N LEU A 235 5.51 4.57 6.30
CA LEU A 235 4.79 3.31 6.09
C LEU A 235 4.97 2.46 7.34
N LEU A 236 3.91 2.34 8.13
CA LEU A 236 3.92 1.52 9.33
C LEU A 236 3.67 0.07 8.93
N THR A 237 4.54 -0.84 9.32
CA THR A 237 4.38 -2.28 9.07
C THR A 237 4.33 -3.02 10.39
N SER A 238 3.49 -4.05 10.48
CA SER A 238 3.35 -4.90 11.67
C SER A 238 4.40 -6.02 11.75
N GLY A 239 5.44 -5.98 10.89
CA GLY A 239 6.52 -6.96 10.88
C GLY A 239 7.13 -7.14 12.27
N THR A 240 7.33 -8.41 12.66
CA THR A 240 7.80 -8.90 13.96
C THR A 240 8.28 -7.83 14.97
N THR A 241 7.33 -7.34 15.78
CA THR A 241 7.52 -6.57 17.03
C THR A 241 8.40 -5.30 16.96
N ASP A 242 7.73 -4.13 16.96
CA ASP A 242 8.18 -2.82 17.49
C ASP A 242 9.68 -2.51 17.32
N TYR A 243 10.12 -2.21 16.10
CA TYR A 243 11.50 -1.75 15.82
C TYR A 243 11.78 -0.30 16.23
N HIS A 244 10.74 0.47 16.57
CA HIS A 244 10.96 1.81 17.12
C HIS A 244 11.28 1.65 18.61
N ASP A 245 12.56 1.77 18.96
CA ASP A 245 13.16 1.66 20.30
C ASP A 245 13.78 0.29 20.66
N ASP A 246 13.82 -0.68 19.74
CA ASP A 246 14.61 -1.92 19.88
C ASP A 246 15.90 -1.85 19.06
N GLU A 247 16.96 -1.30 19.67
CA GLU A 247 18.28 -1.19 19.05
C GLU A 247 18.88 -2.56 18.67
N THR A 248 18.50 -3.63 19.37
CA THR A 248 19.05 -4.96 19.12
C THR A 248 18.54 -5.47 17.78
N LYS A 249 17.21 -5.45 17.61
CA LYS A 249 16.60 -5.88 16.35
C LYS A 249 16.91 -4.95 15.17
N THR A 250 17.09 -3.66 15.43
CA THR A 250 17.55 -2.71 14.40
C THR A 250 18.93 -3.10 13.88
N ARG A 251 19.85 -3.52 14.77
CA ARG A 251 21.18 -4.04 14.39
C ARG A 251 21.12 -5.43 13.76
N GLU A 252 20.13 -6.24 14.08
CA GLU A 252 19.91 -7.53 13.40
C GLU A 252 19.38 -7.35 11.97
N THR A 253 18.74 -6.21 11.65
CA THR A 253 18.18 -5.95 10.31
C THR A 253 19.26 -5.55 9.31
N ILE A 254 20.30 -4.83 9.74
CA ILE A 254 21.42 -4.41 8.88
C ILE A 254 22.73 -4.85 9.52
N ASP A 255 23.49 -5.72 8.85
CA ASP A 255 24.74 -6.25 9.38
C ASP A 255 25.94 -5.28 9.26
N GLU A 256 27.09 -5.69 9.79
CA GLU A 256 28.35 -4.94 9.73
C GLU A 256 28.86 -4.71 8.30
N ALA A 257 28.42 -5.53 7.35
CA ALA A 257 28.71 -5.40 5.92
C ALA A 257 27.67 -4.54 5.18
N SER A 258 26.73 -3.92 5.90
CA SER A 258 25.66 -3.06 5.37
C SER A 258 24.64 -3.79 4.48
N TRP A 259 24.49 -5.11 4.65
CA TRP A 259 23.41 -5.88 4.03
C TRP A 259 22.14 -5.78 4.86
N SER A 260 21.00 -5.62 4.19
CA SER A 260 19.68 -5.70 4.82
C SER A 260 19.20 -7.15 4.81
N HIS A 261 18.94 -7.71 5.97
CA HIS A 261 18.32 -9.03 6.11
C HIS A 261 16.81 -8.91 5.84
N THR A 262 16.36 -9.51 4.74
CA THR A 262 14.93 -9.54 4.38
C THR A 262 14.14 -10.55 5.22
N ASP A 263 14.84 -11.47 5.89
CA ASP A 263 14.29 -12.68 6.53
C ASP A 263 13.58 -13.63 5.56
N ASP A 264 13.74 -13.46 4.25
CA ASP A 264 13.19 -14.33 3.22
C ASP A 264 14.23 -15.36 2.75
N VAL A 265 13.79 -16.60 2.59
CA VAL A 265 14.60 -17.69 2.03
C VAL A 265 14.30 -17.81 0.56
N GLY A 266 15.33 -17.84 -0.27
CA GLY A 266 15.21 -18.07 -1.70
C GLY A 266 16.34 -18.91 -2.27
N GLU A 267 16.11 -19.46 -3.46
CA GLU A 267 17.11 -20.19 -4.23
C GLU A 267 17.37 -19.53 -5.59
N TRP A 268 18.64 -19.49 -5.99
CA TRP A 268 19.00 -19.09 -7.34
C TRP A 268 18.78 -20.26 -8.30
N THR A 269 17.94 -20.03 -9.31
CA THR A 269 17.67 -21.01 -10.35
C THR A 269 18.85 -21.10 -11.32
N VAL A 270 18.88 -22.17 -12.13
CA VAL A 270 19.92 -22.38 -13.16
C VAL A 270 19.98 -21.28 -14.23
N ASN A 271 18.87 -20.56 -14.46
CA ASN A 271 18.81 -19.40 -15.36
C ASN A 271 19.08 -18.07 -14.65
N GLY A 272 19.44 -18.09 -13.36
CA GLY A 272 19.84 -16.90 -12.61
C GLY A 272 18.67 -16.02 -12.14
N THR A 273 17.47 -16.57 -12.04
CA THR A 273 16.33 -15.92 -11.37
C THR A 273 16.31 -16.30 -9.89
N LEU A 274 15.81 -15.42 -9.02
CA LEU A 274 15.59 -15.73 -7.61
C LEU A 274 14.20 -16.31 -7.44
N GLN A 275 14.10 -17.52 -6.90
CA GLN A 275 12.86 -18.14 -6.50
C GLN A 275 12.70 -18.03 -4.98
N LEU A 276 11.63 -17.37 -4.52
CA LEU A 276 11.30 -17.30 -3.10
C LEU A 276 10.73 -18.64 -2.62
N ILE A 277 11.14 -19.06 -1.43
CA ILE A 277 10.74 -20.33 -0.82
C ILE A 277 9.76 -20.08 0.32
N ASP A 278 10.15 -19.29 1.32
CA ASP A 278 9.32 -18.95 2.48
C ASP A 278 10.01 -17.84 3.31
N CYS A 279 9.35 -17.30 4.34
CA CYS A 279 9.99 -16.50 5.38
C CYS A 279 10.73 -17.40 6.37
N SER A 280 11.99 -17.09 6.65
CA SER A 280 12.83 -17.82 7.61
C SER A 280 12.22 -17.90 9.02
N LYS A 281 11.40 -16.93 9.39
CA LYS A 281 10.67 -16.87 10.68
C LYS A 281 9.42 -17.77 10.70
N HIS A 282 8.90 -18.16 9.53
CA HIS A 282 7.72 -19.03 9.40
C HIS A 282 8.08 -20.50 9.16
N ILE A 283 9.31 -20.79 8.69
CA ILE A 283 9.79 -22.17 8.59
C ILE A 283 9.96 -22.76 9.98
N PHE A 284 9.37 -23.93 10.21
CA PHE A 284 9.53 -24.67 11.46
C PHE A 284 10.04 -26.10 11.21
N LYS A 285 10.62 -26.69 12.25
CA LYS A 285 11.21 -28.04 12.21
C LYS A 285 10.36 -29.00 13.03
N LEU A 286 10.03 -30.16 12.47
CA LEU A 286 9.31 -31.24 13.16
C LEU A 286 10.26 -32.15 13.94
N ASN A 287 9.72 -33.04 14.78
CA ASN A 287 10.54 -33.85 15.71
C ASN A 287 11.51 -34.82 15.02
N GLN A 288 11.17 -35.27 13.80
CA GLN A 288 11.99 -36.14 12.97
C GLN A 288 13.16 -35.40 12.30
N GLY A 289 13.19 -34.08 12.41
CA GLY A 289 14.26 -33.25 11.90
C GLY A 289 13.98 -32.58 10.55
N GLU A 290 12.82 -32.86 9.95
CA GLU A 290 12.38 -32.25 8.69
C GLU A 290 11.90 -30.81 8.89
N TYR A 291 12.26 -29.93 7.95
CA TYR A 291 11.81 -28.54 7.92
C TYR A 291 10.58 -28.41 7.04
N ILE A 292 9.62 -27.60 7.49
CA ILE A 292 8.38 -27.33 6.80
C ILE A 292 8.31 -25.84 6.47
N ALA A 293 8.05 -25.55 5.20
CA ALA A 293 7.70 -24.23 4.68
C ALA A 293 6.16 -24.14 4.58
N PRO A 294 5.46 -23.58 5.59
CA PRO A 294 4.00 -23.56 5.63
C PRO A 294 3.39 -22.77 4.47
N GLU A 295 3.96 -21.62 4.08
CA GLU A 295 3.39 -20.78 3.01
C GLU A 295 3.35 -21.54 1.68
N HIS A 296 4.42 -22.28 1.36
CA HIS A 296 4.45 -23.14 0.18
C HIS A 296 3.36 -24.21 0.20
N LEU A 297 3.14 -24.86 1.34
CA LEU A 297 2.10 -25.88 1.47
C LEU A 297 0.70 -25.26 1.37
N GLU A 298 0.47 -24.12 2.02
CA GLU A 298 -0.78 -23.38 1.97
C GLU A 298 -1.14 -23.02 0.52
N ASP A 299 -0.18 -22.48 -0.24
CA ASP A 299 -0.34 -22.19 -1.67
C ASP A 299 -0.71 -23.42 -2.48
N VAL A 300 -0.05 -24.56 -2.25
CA VAL A 300 -0.40 -25.83 -2.91
C VAL A 300 -1.84 -26.23 -2.60
N TYR A 301 -2.26 -26.19 -1.33
CA TYR A 301 -3.61 -26.59 -0.94
C TYR A 301 -4.70 -25.61 -1.39
N LEU A 302 -4.39 -24.31 -1.53
CA LEU A 302 -5.31 -23.30 -2.07
C LEU A 302 -5.71 -23.56 -3.53
N HIS A 303 -4.98 -24.40 -4.28
CA HIS A 303 -5.43 -24.86 -5.59
C HIS A 303 -6.68 -25.75 -5.53
N SER A 304 -7.03 -26.27 -4.35
CA SER A 304 -8.27 -27.02 -4.13
C SER A 304 -9.49 -26.10 -4.16
N ARG A 305 -10.45 -26.38 -5.04
CA ARG A 305 -11.73 -25.65 -5.11
C ARG A 305 -12.58 -25.73 -3.84
N TRP A 306 -12.25 -26.67 -2.95
CA TRP A 306 -12.95 -26.89 -1.69
C TRP A 306 -12.46 -25.98 -0.56
N ILE A 307 -11.30 -25.35 -0.73
CA ILE A 307 -10.64 -24.54 0.30
C ILE A 307 -10.78 -23.07 -0.09
N SER A 308 -11.23 -22.25 0.84
CA SER A 308 -11.27 -20.79 0.70
C SER A 308 -10.04 -20.15 1.33
N GLN A 309 -9.64 -20.64 2.50
CA GLN A 309 -8.44 -20.23 3.22
C GLN A 309 -7.88 -21.45 3.95
N ILE A 310 -6.58 -21.49 4.13
CA ILE A 310 -5.89 -22.50 4.94
C ILE A 310 -4.77 -21.80 5.71
N PHE A 311 -4.54 -22.24 6.94
CA PHE A 311 -3.41 -21.86 7.76
C PHE A 311 -2.77 -23.13 8.31
N ILE A 312 -1.49 -23.34 8.04
CA ILE A 312 -0.73 -24.52 8.43
C ILE A 312 0.22 -24.15 9.56
N ASP A 313 0.22 -24.98 10.60
CA ASP A 313 1.10 -24.82 11.74
C ASP A 313 1.67 -26.17 12.18
N GLY A 314 2.76 -26.14 12.93
CA GLY A 314 3.42 -27.33 13.43
C GLY A 314 4.24 -27.06 14.67
N CYS A 315 4.37 -28.08 15.52
CA CYS A 315 5.19 -28.02 16.72
C CYS A 315 6.42 -28.90 16.57
N SER A 316 7.56 -28.44 17.07
CA SER A 316 8.84 -29.17 16.98
C SER A 316 8.89 -30.47 17.76
N THR A 317 7.92 -30.70 18.66
CA THR A 317 7.77 -31.97 19.38
C THR A 317 6.94 -32.99 18.63
N GLU A 318 6.21 -32.56 17.60
CA GLU A 318 5.28 -33.41 16.85
C GLU A 318 5.88 -33.84 15.51
N ALA A 319 5.43 -34.99 15.03
CA ALA A 319 5.89 -35.55 13.76
C ALA A 319 5.09 -35.08 12.54
N THR A 320 3.98 -34.37 12.79
CA THR A 320 2.98 -34.00 11.78
C THR A 320 2.56 -32.54 11.95
N VAL A 321 2.19 -31.92 10.84
CA VAL A 321 1.56 -30.58 10.83
C VAL A 321 0.06 -30.68 11.09
N VAL A 322 -0.51 -29.55 11.51
CA VAL A 322 -1.95 -29.34 11.60
C VAL A 322 -2.36 -28.18 10.70
N ALA A 323 -3.63 -28.13 10.31
CA ALA A 323 -4.14 -27.04 9.48
C ALA A 323 -5.51 -26.57 9.97
N ILE A 324 -5.72 -25.26 9.96
CA ILE A 324 -7.03 -24.63 10.08
C ILE A 324 -7.51 -24.34 8.66
N VAL A 325 -8.61 -24.99 8.26
CA VAL A 325 -9.16 -24.86 6.90
C VAL A 325 -10.50 -24.15 6.96
N VAL A 326 -10.64 -23.07 6.21
CA VAL A 326 -11.92 -22.42 5.92
C VAL A 326 -12.42 -22.97 4.58
N PRO A 327 -13.49 -23.78 4.55
CA PRO A 327 -14.00 -24.34 3.31
C PRO A 327 -14.60 -23.27 2.39
N ASN A 328 -14.54 -23.50 1.07
CA ASN A 328 -15.28 -22.70 0.10
C ASN A 328 -16.78 -23.02 0.21
N GLU A 329 -17.50 -22.18 0.93
CA GLU A 329 -18.91 -22.41 1.26
C GLU A 329 -19.79 -22.60 0.00
N GLU A 330 -19.62 -21.75 -1.02
CA GLU A 330 -20.41 -21.83 -2.26
C GLU A 330 -20.15 -23.16 -2.98
N TYR A 331 -18.89 -23.54 -3.12
CA TYR A 331 -18.51 -24.77 -3.79
C TYR A 331 -18.94 -26.01 -3.00
N VAL A 332 -18.77 -26.02 -1.68
CA VAL A 332 -19.20 -27.10 -0.79
C VAL A 332 -20.71 -27.28 -0.87
N ARG A 333 -21.52 -26.23 -0.67
CA ARG A 333 -22.98 -26.34 -0.72
C ARG A 333 -23.50 -26.83 -2.07
N LYS A 334 -22.85 -26.43 -3.17
CA LYS A 334 -23.23 -26.84 -4.53
C LYS A 334 -22.93 -28.30 -4.83
N ASN A 335 -21.80 -28.82 -4.35
CA ASN A 335 -21.30 -30.15 -4.72
C ASN A 335 -21.50 -31.21 -3.63
N PHE A 336 -21.81 -30.78 -2.40
CA PHE A 336 -22.13 -31.66 -1.28
C PHE A 336 -23.65 -31.80 -1.15
N THR A 337 -24.24 -32.62 -2.03
CA THR A 337 -25.59 -33.15 -1.79
C THR A 337 -25.50 -34.13 -0.63
N SER A 338 -26.24 -33.87 0.45
CA SER A 338 -26.35 -34.80 1.57
C SER A 338 -26.79 -36.18 1.08
N THR A 339 -25.87 -37.14 1.04
CA THR A 339 -26.26 -38.54 1.13
C THR A 339 -26.81 -38.71 2.53
N GLY A 340 -28.14 -38.61 2.66
CA GLY A 340 -28.82 -38.70 3.94
C GLY A 340 -28.57 -40.05 4.61
N THR A 341 -27.58 -40.12 5.49
CA THR A 341 -27.66 -41.00 6.65
C THR A 341 -28.54 -40.30 7.65
N LYS A 342 -29.84 -40.64 7.61
CA LYS A 342 -30.69 -40.55 8.79
C LYS A 342 -30.10 -41.48 9.83
N GLU A 343 -29.54 -40.93 10.90
CA GLU A 343 -29.47 -41.66 12.17
C GLU A 343 -30.83 -41.65 12.86
#